data_AF-A0A318NLK5-F1
#
_entry.id   AF-A0A318NLK5-F1
#
_cell.length_a   1.000
_cell.length_b   1.000
_cell.length_c   1.000
_cell.angle_alpha   90.00
_cell.angle_beta   90.00
_cell.angle_gamma   90.00
#
_symmetry.space_group_name_H-M   'P 1'
#
loop_
_entity.id
_entity.type
_entity.pdbx_description
1 polymer ?
#
loop_
_entity_poly.entity_id
_entity_poly.type
_entity_poly.pdbx_seq_one_letter_code
_entity_poly.pdbx_strand_id
1 'polypeptide(L)'
;MSLDWIYYAISWILLTWHSAWDAIGVPVGAVLGTNFAWILSIIFLVVTVRVILFPVFVKQIKSQRAMQALQPKVKELQEKHKGDRETLQKEMMELYKKEKANPLMGCLPMFLQIPVFLGLFHVLKRLDPFKGEDKKTIYGWSVDQFNSASHAKLFTAPLSGKFGSTADELARLGANGSAVKIIAGVLVLVMISTTYLTSRQMILKTGWAEDPQQRMIQRLMLYGIPASLLISGAIFPIGVIIYWVTNNLFTLGQQQWVLRKFPPPVTAKKAVAPAATRSPVQLAKSGGLFGRGKSAPPAPVKATAPKVAGPKPGAKPTNNPKKSRPAKRQG
;
A
#
# COMPACT_ATOMS: atom_id res chain seq x y z
N MET A 1 -14.63 -23.97 8.85
CA MET A 1 -14.23 -24.50 7.53
C MET A 1 -12.73 -24.38 7.43
N SER A 2 -11.99 -25.47 7.25
CA SER A 2 -10.54 -25.39 7.12
C SER A 2 -10.17 -24.62 5.85
N LEU A 3 -9.13 -23.79 5.91
CA LEU A 3 -8.60 -23.03 4.77
C LEU A 3 -7.80 -23.91 3.79
N ASP A 4 -7.82 -25.23 3.98
CA ASP A 4 -6.99 -26.18 3.25
C ASP A 4 -7.24 -26.14 1.76
N TRP A 5 -8.49 -25.99 1.33
CA TRP A 5 -8.83 -25.90 -0.09
C TRP A 5 -8.14 -24.71 -0.78
N ILE A 6 -7.96 -23.59 -0.08
CA ILE A 6 -7.22 -22.43 -0.60
C ILE A 6 -5.75 -22.77 -0.75
N TYR A 7 -5.18 -23.49 0.22
CA TYR A 7 -3.77 -23.91 0.19
C TYR A 7 -3.50 -24.91 -0.94
N TYR A 8 -4.43 -25.84 -1.19
CA TYR A 8 -4.40 -26.74 -2.35
C TYR A 8 -4.48 -25.94 -3.66
N ALA A 9 -5.44 -25.03 -3.80
CA ALA A 9 -5.59 -24.23 -5.01
C ALA A 9 -4.34 -23.39 -5.33
N ILE A 10 -3.77 -22.73 -4.31
CA ILE A 10 -2.57 -21.90 -4.47
C ILE A 10 -1.35 -22.75 -4.79
N SER A 11 -1.19 -23.90 -4.12
CA SER A 11 -0.11 -24.85 -4.41
C SER A 11 -0.21 -25.38 -5.84
N TRP A 12 -1.41 -25.75 -6.26
CA TRP A 12 -1.67 -26.25 -7.61
C TRP A 12 -1.32 -25.19 -8.67
N ILE A 13 -1.72 -23.93 -8.50
CA ILE A 13 -1.36 -22.86 -9.44
C ILE A 13 0.17 -22.66 -9.46
N LEU A 14 0.83 -22.66 -8.29
CA LEU A 14 2.28 -22.48 -8.21
C LEU A 14 3.03 -23.59 -8.94
N LEU A 15 2.66 -24.85 -8.68
CA LEU A 15 3.28 -26.02 -9.30
C LEU A 15 2.99 -26.08 -10.81
N THR A 16 1.78 -25.70 -11.22
CA THR A 16 1.42 -25.61 -12.65
C THR A 16 2.31 -24.62 -13.39
N TRP A 17 2.55 -23.43 -12.81
CA TRP A 17 3.49 -22.47 -13.39
C TRP A 17 4.92 -22.97 -13.39
N HIS A 18 5.36 -23.65 -12.33
CA HIS A 18 6.70 -24.24 -12.30
C HIS A 18 6.89 -25.24 -13.45
N SER A 19 5.96 -26.19 -13.60
CA SER A 19 5.99 -27.16 -14.69
C SER A 19 5.91 -26.50 -16.07
N ALA A 20 5.18 -25.39 -16.20
CA ALA A 20 5.14 -24.63 -17.44
C ALA A 20 6.51 -23.99 -17.78
N TRP A 21 7.23 -23.47 -16.77
CA TRP A 21 8.58 -22.94 -16.96
C TRP A 21 9.59 -24.03 -17.34
N ASP A 22 9.50 -25.19 -16.68
CA ASP A 22 10.32 -26.36 -17.03
C ASP A 22 10.05 -26.79 -18.48
N ALA A 23 8.79 -26.82 -18.91
CA ALA A 23 8.38 -27.23 -20.26
C ALA A 23 8.91 -26.30 -21.38
N ILE A 24 9.08 -25.01 -21.09
CA ILE A 24 9.65 -24.05 -22.05
C ILE A 24 11.17 -23.88 -21.92
N GLY A 25 11.82 -24.71 -21.10
CA GLY A 25 13.28 -24.75 -20.95
C GLY A 25 13.87 -23.70 -20.00
N VAL A 26 13.09 -23.14 -19.08
CA VAL A 26 13.65 -22.33 -17.99
C VAL A 26 14.55 -23.25 -17.15
N PRO A 27 15.81 -22.88 -16.87
CA PRO A 27 16.72 -23.72 -16.11
C PRO A 27 16.18 -24.04 -14.71
N VAL A 28 16.15 -25.34 -14.37
CA VAL A 28 15.77 -25.84 -13.04
C VAL A 28 16.84 -25.45 -11.99
N GLY A 29 18.10 -25.46 -12.42
CA GLY A 29 19.25 -25.02 -11.62
C GLY A 29 19.33 -23.49 -11.47
N ALA A 30 20.17 -23.05 -10.54
CA ALA A 30 20.41 -21.63 -10.34
C ALA A 30 21.26 -21.03 -11.48
N VAL A 31 20.74 -20.01 -12.16
CA VAL A 31 21.49 -19.19 -13.12
C VAL A 31 21.70 -17.82 -12.50
N LEU A 32 22.94 -17.31 -12.48
CA LEU A 32 23.28 -16.07 -11.75
C LEU A 32 22.83 -16.11 -10.27
N GLY A 33 22.96 -17.29 -9.63
CA GLY A 33 22.52 -17.51 -8.26
C GLY A 33 20.99 -17.47 -8.06
N THR A 34 20.23 -17.62 -9.15
CA THR A 34 18.78 -17.42 -9.18
C THR A 34 18.05 -18.63 -9.75
N ASN A 35 17.11 -19.21 -9.00
CA ASN A 35 16.23 -20.27 -9.47
C ASN A 35 15.00 -19.64 -10.16
N PHE A 36 15.16 -19.30 -11.44
CA PHE A 36 14.16 -18.54 -12.19
C PHE A 36 12.79 -19.23 -12.26
N ALA A 37 12.74 -20.56 -12.42
CA ALA A 37 11.47 -21.31 -12.47
C ALA A 37 10.61 -21.05 -11.22
N TRP A 38 11.19 -21.16 -10.01
CA TRP A 38 10.47 -20.89 -8.76
C TRP A 38 10.09 -19.43 -8.59
N ILE A 39 10.98 -18.49 -8.91
CA ILE A 39 10.70 -17.05 -8.76
C ILE A 39 9.60 -16.60 -9.73
N LEU A 40 9.68 -17.03 -10.98
CA LEU A 40 8.64 -16.75 -11.98
C LEU A 40 7.32 -17.43 -11.60
N SER A 41 7.35 -18.63 -11.02
CA SER A 41 6.14 -19.29 -10.50
C SER A 41 5.45 -18.46 -9.42
N ILE A 42 6.20 -17.87 -8.48
CA ILE A 42 5.63 -16.98 -7.45
C ILE A 42 5.03 -15.73 -8.10
N ILE A 43 5.75 -15.11 -9.05
CA ILE A 43 5.27 -13.91 -9.75
C ILE A 43 3.97 -14.20 -10.50
N PHE A 44 3.94 -15.27 -11.29
CA PHE A 44 2.81 -15.62 -12.12
C PHE A 44 1.63 -16.18 -11.33
N LEU A 45 1.87 -16.87 -10.21
CA LEU A 45 0.81 -17.18 -9.24
C LEU A 45 0.05 -15.90 -8.83
N VAL A 46 0.77 -14.83 -8.46
CA VAL A 46 0.14 -13.56 -8.09
C VAL A 46 -0.62 -12.96 -9.25
N VAL A 47 -0.02 -12.92 -10.44
CA VAL A 47 -0.65 -12.37 -11.64
C VAL A 47 -1.92 -13.15 -11.99
N THR A 48 -1.89 -14.49 -11.98
CA THR A 48 -3.05 -15.35 -12.25
C THR A 48 -4.19 -15.06 -11.29
N VAL A 49 -3.91 -15.06 -9.98
CA VAL A 49 -4.95 -14.76 -8.98
C VAL A 49 -5.51 -13.35 -9.18
N ARG A 50 -4.65 -12.38 -9.46
CA ARG A 50 -5.07 -10.99 -9.71
C ARG A 50 -5.93 -10.85 -10.98
N VAL A 51 -5.62 -11.59 -12.04
CA VAL A 51 -6.41 -11.63 -13.28
C VAL A 51 -7.77 -12.27 -13.03
N ILE A 52 -7.83 -13.39 -12.30
CA ILE A 52 -9.10 -14.05 -11.93
C ILE A 52 -9.99 -13.11 -11.11
N LEU A 53 -9.41 -12.35 -10.17
CA LEU A 53 -10.15 -11.42 -9.31
C LEU A 53 -10.45 -10.08 -9.98
N PHE A 54 -9.88 -9.80 -11.16
CA PHE A 54 -10.02 -8.52 -11.84
C PHE A 54 -11.47 -8.10 -12.14
N PRO A 55 -12.38 -8.99 -12.60
CA PRO A 55 -13.78 -8.62 -12.83
C PRO A 55 -14.50 -8.19 -11.54
N VAL A 56 -14.21 -8.86 -10.43
CA VAL A 56 -14.75 -8.50 -9.11
C VAL A 56 -14.22 -7.14 -8.70
N PHE A 57 -12.93 -6.89 -8.89
CA PHE A 57 -12.32 -5.60 -8.63
C PHE A 57 -12.94 -4.46 -9.46
N VAL A 58 -13.24 -4.68 -10.75
CA VAL A 58 -13.93 -3.68 -11.58
C VAL A 58 -15.32 -3.34 -11.02
N LYS A 59 -16.08 -4.34 -10.55
CA LYS A 59 -17.37 -4.11 -9.88
C LYS A 59 -17.20 -3.31 -8.58
N GLN A 60 -16.17 -3.60 -7.79
CA GLN A 60 -15.84 -2.85 -6.56
C GLN A 60 -15.54 -1.37 -6.87
N ILE A 61 -14.72 -1.10 -7.89
CA ILE A 61 -14.40 0.28 -8.31
C ILE A 61 -15.66 1.04 -8.73
N LYS A 62 -16.55 0.43 -9.51
CA LYS A 62 -17.82 1.07 -9.90
C LYS A 62 -18.65 1.45 -8.68
N SER A 63 -18.75 0.55 -7.70
CA SER A 63 -19.45 0.85 -6.44
C SER A 63 -18.77 1.97 -5.63
N GLN A 64 -17.43 1.96 -5.58
CA GLN A 64 -16.67 3.02 -4.92
C GLN A 64 -16.86 4.39 -5.59
N ARG A 65 -16.97 4.44 -6.93
CA ARG A 65 -17.27 5.67 -7.66
C ARG A 65 -18.66 6.21 -7.37
N ALA A 66 -19.67 5.33 -7.30
CA ALA A 66 -21.02 5.73 -6.88
C ALA A 66 -21.02 6.36 -5.48
N MET A 67 -20.28 5.76 -4.54
CA MET A 67 -20.12 6.33 -3.19
C MET A 67 -19.41 7.70 -3.19
N GLN A 68 -18.42 7.90 -4.06
CA GLN A 68 -17.75 9.20 -4.21
C GLN A 68 -18.69 10.27 -4.76
N ALA A 69 -19.61 9.92 -5.67
CA ALA A 69 -20.61 10.85 -6.18
C ALA A 69 -21.60 11.32 -5.10
N LEU A 70 -21.80 10.54 -4.03
CA LEU A 70 -22.65 10.91 -2.90
C LEU A 70 -21.95 11.78 -1.84
N GLN A 71 -20.62 11.98 -1.93
CA GLN A 71 -19.87 12.79 -0.96
C GLN A 71 -20.44 14.20 -0.75
N PRO A 72 -20.91 14.95 -1.78
CA PRO A 72 -21.50 16.27 -1.57
C PRO A 72 -22.76 16.21 -0.69
N LYS A 73 -23.69 15.29 -0.99
CA LYS A 73 -24.92 15.08 -0.21
C LYS A 73 -24.62 14.63 1.23
N VAL A 74 -23.60 13.79 1.40
CA VAL A 74 -23.12 13.39 2.73
C VAL A 74 -22.57 14.59 3.50
N LYS A 75 -21.84 15.50 2.85
CA LYS A 75 -21.35 16.73 3.49
C LYS A 75 -22.49 17.67 3.92
N GLU A 76 -23.46 17.90 3.05
CA GLU A 76 -24.65 18.71 3.38
C GLU A 76 -25.39 18.13 4.59
N LEU A 77 -25.54 16.80 4.62
CA LEU A 77 -26.17 16.11 5.74
C LEU A 77 -25.36 16.24 7.05
N GLN A 78 -24.04 16.11 6.97
CA GLN A 78 -23.14 16.35 8.11
C GLN A 78 -23.24 17.77 8.64
N GLU A 79 -23.46 18.76 7.77
CA GLU A 79 -23.64 20.15 8.15
C GLU A 79 -25.00 20.41 8.79
N LYS A 80 -26.07 19.82 8.24
CA LYS A 80 -27.44 19.94 8.75
C LYS A 80 -27.61 19.32 10.13
N HIS A 81 -26.94 18.19 10.39
CA HIS A 81 -27.05 17.44 11.67
C HIS A 81 -25.79 17.57 12.54
N LYS A 82 -25.10 18.72 12.50
CA LYS A 82 -23.95 18.99 13.38
C LYS A 82 -24.34 18.84 14.85
N GLY A 83 -23.71 17.89 15.53
CA GLY A 83 -23.95 17.62 16.96
C GLY A 83 -24.97 16.51 17.24
N ASP A 84 -25.79 16.14 16.26
CA ASP A 84 -26.77 15.04 16.37
C ASP A 84 -26.29 13.81 15.58
N ARG A 85 -25.45 13.01 16.23
CA ARG A 85 -24.84 11.81 15.62
C ARG A 85 -25.87 10.73 15.27
N GLU A 86 -26.93 10.61 16.04
CA GLU A 86 -27.91 9.53 15.87
C GLU A 86 -28.75 9.79 14.62
N THR A 87 -29.31 10.99 14.51
CA THR A 87 -30.08 11.38 13.32
C THR A 87 -29.20 11.41 12.07
N LEU A 88 -27.95 11.89 12.19
CA LEU A 88 -26.98 11.86 11.09
C LEU A 88 -26.75 10.44 10.57
N GLN A 89 -26.55 9.47 11.46
CA GLN A 89 -26.34 8.08 11.05
C GLN A 89 -27.57 7.50 10.34
N LYS A 90 -28.78 7.79 10.86
CA LYS A 90 -30.04 7.33 10.27
C LYS A 90 -30.27 7.93 8.88
N GLU A 91 -30.20 9.25 8.73
CA GLU A 91 -30.39 9.93 7.45
C GLU A 91 -29.29 9.55 6.44
N MET A 92 -28.05 9.32 6.89
CA MET A 92 -26.96 8.87 6.02
C MET A 92 -27.21 7.46 5.47
N MET A 93 -27.72 6.54 6.31
CA MET A 93 -28.11 5.22 5.84
C MET A 93 -29.32 5.26 4.89
N GLU A 94 -30.31 6.12 5.17
CA GLU A 94 -31.45 6.34 4.26
C GLU A 94 -30.99 6.90 2.92
N LEU A 95 -30.06 7.85 2.91
CA LEU A 95 -29.46 8.39 1.69
C LEU A 95 -28.80 7.27 0.86
N TYR A 96 -27.98 6.43 1.47
CA TYR A 96 -27.36 5.30 0.78
C TYR A 96 -28.40 4.31 0.21
N LYS A 97 -29.50 4.05 0.94
CA LYS A 97 -30.60 3.21 0.45
C LYS A 97 -31.33 3.85 -0.73
N LYS A 98 -31.69 5.13 -0.62
CA LYS A 98 -32.38 5.90 -1.67
C LYS A 98 -31.56 5.95 -2.96
N GLU A 99 -30.26 6.16 -2.84
CA GLU A 99 -29.32 6.24 -3.96
C GLU A 99 -28.80 4.87 -4.41
N LYS A 100 -29.29 3.78 -3.81
CA LYS A 100 -28.88 2.38 -4.09
C LYS A 100 -27.37 2.16 -4.03
N ALA A 101 -26.68 2.89 -3.15
CA ALA A 101 -25.25 2.80 -2.94
C ALA A 101 -24.95 1.89 -1.73
N ASN A 102 -24.02 0.94 -1.90
CA ASN A 102 -23.66 -0.01 -0.85
C ASN A 102 -22.30 0.36 -0.22
N PRO A 103 -22.25 0.84 1.04
CA PRO A 103 -20.99 1.19 1.70
C PRO A 103 -20.07 -0.02 1.94
N LEU A 104 -20.63 -1.23 2.09
CA LEU A 104 -19.86 -2.45 2.33
C LEU A 104 -19.08 -2.94 1.11
N MET A 105 -19.54 -2.59 -0.10
CA MET A 105 -18.81 -2.92 -1.34
C MET A 105 -17.46 -2.18 -1.42
N GLY A 106 -17.29 -1.08 -0.67
CA GLY A 106 -16.02 -0.35 -0.57
C GLY A 106 -14.94 -1.08 0.20
N CYS A 107 -15.29 -1.94 1.18
CA CYS A 107 -14.33 -2.74 1.94
C CYS A 107 -14.20 -4.19 1.45
N LEU A 108 -15.05 -4.62 0.51
CA LEU A 108 -14.99 -5.92 -0.15
C LEU A 108 -13.60 -6.31 -0.71
N PRO A 109 -12.78 -5.39 -1.27
CA PRO A 109 -11.43 -5.75 -1.72
C PRO A 109 -10.60 -6.38 -0.60
N MET A 110 -10.74 -5.90 0.62
CA MET A 110 -9.96 -6.38 1.77
C MET A 110 -10.41 -7.78 2.18
N PHE A 111 -11.72 -8.04 2.22
CA PHE A 111 -12.25 -9.36 2.56
C PHE A 111 -11.88 -10.44 1.55
N LEU A 112 -11.86 -10.11 0.25
CA LEU A 112 -11.45 -11.06 -0.78
C LEU A 112 -9.93 -11.27 -0.79
N GLN A 113 -9.16 -10.23 -0.47
CA GLN A 113 -7.71 -10.28 -0.47
C GLN A 113 -7.14 -11.06 0.73
N ILE A 114 -7.75 -10.96 1.92
CA ILE A 114 -7.22 -11.58 3.15
C ILE A 114 -7.07 -13.11 2.99
N PRO A 115 -8.08 -13.90 2.58
CA PRO A 115 -7.94 -15.35 2.42
C PRO A 115 -6.89 -15.74 1.38
N VAL A 116 -6.82 -15.00 0.28
CA VAL A 116 -5.82 -15.21 -0.77
C VAL A 116 -4.42 -14.97 -0.24
N PHE A 117 -4.23 -13.86 0.49
CA PHE A 117 -2.94 -13.54 1.11
C PHE A 117 -2.54 -14.59 2.15
N LEU A 118 -3.45 -14.97 3.04
CA LEU A 118 -3.18 -15.99 4.06
C LEU A 118 -2.80 -17.33 3.43
N GLY A 119 -3.48 -17.71 2.34
CA GLY A 119 -3.16 -18.92 1.61
C GLY A 119 -1.79 -18.90 0.96
N LEU A 120 -1.46 -17.80 0.27
CA LEU A 120 -0.16 -17.67 -0.39
C LEU A 120 0.96 -17.57 0.64
N PHE A 121 0.75 -16.78 1.69
CA PHE A 121 1.67 -16.69 2.81
C PHE A 121 1.92 -18.04 3.45
N HIS A 122 0.86 -18.83 3.67
CA HIS A 122 0.97 -20.18 4.23
C HIS A 122 1.82 -21.09 3.32
N VAL A 123 1.52 -21.12 2.02
CA VAL A 123 2.24 -21.96 1.04
C VAL A 123 3.70 -21.54 0.89
N LEU A 124 4.03 -20.25 0.90
CA LEU A 124 5.42 -19.80 0.78
C LEU A 124 6.20 -19.94 2.10
N LYS A 125 5.59 -19.61 3.25
CA LYS A 125 6.26 -19.72 4.56
C LYS A 125 6.59 -21.16 4.93
N ARG A 126 5.88 -22.14 4.37
CA ARG A 126 6.17 -23.55 4.64
C ARG A 126 7.42 -24.05 3.91
N LEU A 127 7.93 -23.33 2.88
CA LEU A 127 9.12 -23.69 2.12
C LEU A 127 10.38 -23.44 2.94
N ASP A 128 10.52 -24.24 3.99
CA ASP A 128 11.62 -24.24 4.93
C ASP A 128 12.27 -25.64 4.85
N PRO A 129 13.54 -25.73 4.44
CA PRO A 129 14.21 -27.01 4.21
C PRO A 129 14.40 -27.82 5.50
N PHE A 130 14.24 -27.19 6.68
CA PHE A 130 14.41 -27.86 7.98
C PHE A 130 13.10 -28.43 8.54
N LYS A 131 12.00 -28.39 7.78
CA LYS A 131 10.75 -29.04 8.19
C LYS A 131 10.79 -30.56 8.04
N GLY A 132 10.06 -31.24 8.92
CA GLY A 132 9.89 -32.69 8.89
C GLY A 132 9.33 -33.20 7.55
N GLU A 133 9.73 -34.42 7.18
CA GLU A 133 9.33 -35.13 5.95
C GLU A 133 7.80 -35.17 5.76
N ASP A 134 7.05 -35.34 6.85
CA ASP A 134 5.58 -35.38 6.87
C ASP A 134 4.91 -34.10 6.36
N LYS A 135 5.64 -32.97 6.36
CA LYS A 135 5.14 -31.67 5.88
C LYS A 135 5.49 -31.39 4.42
N LYS A 136 6.33 -32.21 3.78
CA LYS A 136 6.80 -31.96 2.41
C LYS A 136 5.75 -32.30 1.34
N THR A 137 4.90 -33.29 1.61
CA THR A 137 3.92 -33.82 0.63
C THR A 137 2.53 -33.20 0.71
N ILE A 138 2.29 -32.29 1.67
CA ILE A 138 0.99 -31.66 1.86
C ILE A 138 0.66 -30.71 0.70
N TYR A 139 -0.64 -30.49 0.44
CA TYR A 139 -1.14 -29.62 -0.62
C TYR A 139 -0.74 -30.02 -2.05
N GLY A 140 -0.52 -31.32 -2.29
CA GLY A 140 -0.26 -31.88 -3.62
C GLY A 140 1.19 -31.76 -4.10
N TRP A 141 2.14 -31.60 -3.18
CA TRP A 141 3.56 -31.53 -3.50
C TRP A 141 4.21 -32.90 -3.46
N SER A 142 5.19 -33.12 -4.34
CA SER A 142 6.17 -34.18 -4.17
C SER A 142 7.34 -33.72 -3.27
N VAL A 143 8.06 -34.69 -2.71
CA VAL A 143 9.26 -34.43 -1.91
C VAL A 143 10.31 -33.68 -2.74
N ASP A 144 10.51 -34.06 -4.00
CA ASP A 144 11.48 -33.42 -4.89
C ASP A 144 11.12 -31.96 -5.21
N GLN A 145 9.84 -31.69 -5.51
CA GLN A 145 9.37 -30.31 -5.71
C GLN A 145 9.57 -29.47 -4.45
N PHE A 146 9.26 -30.02 -3.27
CA PHE A 146 9.43 -29.30 -2.02
C PHE A 146 10.91 -29.00 -1.73
N ASN A 147 11.78 -29.98 -1.91
CA ASN A 147 13.22 -29.82 -1.72
C ASN A 147 13.79 -28.81 -2.73
N SER A 148 13.38 -28.88 -4.00
CA SER A 148 13.78 -27.90 -5.02
C SER A 148 13.33 -26.47 -4.66
N ALA A 149 12.08 -26.28 -4.24
CA ALA A 149 11.53 -24.97 -3.89
C ALA A 149 12.12 -24.38 -2.61
N SER A 150 12.31 -25.19 -1.56
CA SER A 150 12.82 -24.73 -0.27
C SER A 150 14.30 -24.31 -0.31
N HIS A 151 15.06 -24.82 -1.28
CA HIS A 151 16.44 -24.42 -1.54
C HIS A 151 16.59 -23.34 -2.62
N ALA A 152 15.49 -22.86 -3.20
CA ALA A 152 15.51 -21.85 -4.25
C ALA A 152 16.13 -20.54 -3.75
N LYS A 153 16.91 -19.88 -4.62
CA LYS A 153 17.62 -18.63 -4.33
C LYS A 153 17.23 -17.53 -5.32
N LEU A 154 17.27 -16.28 -4.85
CA LEU A 154 17.22 -15.06 -5.64
C LEU A 154 18.56 -14.33 -5.45
N PHE A 155 19.38 -14.24 -6.51
CA PHE A 155 20.72 -13.65 -6.44
C PHE A 155 21.53 -14.15 -5.23
N THR A 156 21.61 -15.47 -5.06
CA THR A 156 22.26 -16.21 -3.95
C THR A 156 21.55 -16.16 -2.59
N ALA A 157 20.54 -15.30 -2.42
CA ALA A 157 19.76 -15.24 -1.20
C ALA A 157 18.64 -16.29 -1.20
N PRO A 158 18.56 -17.20 -0.22
CA PRO A 158 17.50 -18.22 -0.16
C PRO A 158 16.13 -17.56 0.03
N LEU A 159 15.09 -18.12 -0.61
CA LEU A 159 13.73 -17.58 -0.50
C LEU A 159 13.18 -17.62 0.94
N SER A 160 13.64 -18.57 1.75
CA SER A 160 13.32 -18.68 3.17
C SER A 160 14.09 -17.69 4.07
N GLY A 161 15.16 -17.08 3.55
CA GLY A 161 15.96 -16.08 4.26
C GLY A 161 15.18 -14.78 4.52
N LYS A 162 15.42 -14.16 5.67
CA LYS A 162 14.81 -12.89 6.10
C LYS A 162 15.89 -11.90 6.55
N PHE A 163 15.57 -10.62 6.63
CA PHE A 163 16.52 -9.58 7.06
C PHE A 163 17.11 -9.87 8.45
N GLY A 164 16.26 -10.35 9.37
CA GLY A 164 16.64 -10.75 10.72
C GLY A 164 17.16 -12.18 10.88
N SER A 165 17.55 -12.88 9.80
CA SER A 165 18.12 -14.23 9.92
C SER A 165 19.47 -14.20 10.64
N THR A 166 19.70 -15.19 11.52
CA THR A 166 20.96 -15.31 12.24
C THR A 166 22.07 -15.85 11.34
N ALA A 167 23.34 -15.68 11.74
CA ALA A 167 24.47 -16.25 11.00
C ALA A 167 24.34 -17.78 10.88
N ASP A 168 23.91 -18.46 11.95
CA ASP A 168 23.74 -19.91 11.96
C ASP A 168 22.60 -20.38 11.04
N GLU A 169 21.46 -19.68 11.03
CA GLU A 169 20.35 -19.97 10.12
C GLU A 169 20.81 -19.88 8.66
N LEU A 170 21.58 -18.83 8.33
CA LEU A 170 22.06 -18.61 6.97
C LEU A 170 23.20 -19.55 6.58
N ALA A 171 24.05 -19.94 7.52
CA ALA A 171 25.08 -20.94 7.30
C ALA A 171 24.46 -22.30 6.92
N ARG A 172 23.39 -22.71 7.59
CA ARG A 172 22.65 -23.94 7.25
C ARG A 172 22.00 -23.90 5.87
N LEU A 173 21.66 -22.71 5.37
CA LEU A 173 21.11 -22.49 4.02
C LEU A 173 22.22 -22.29 2.96
N GLY A 174 23.49 -22.32 3.35
CA GLY A 174 24.62 -22.03 2.47
C GLY A 174 24.52 -20.62 1.87
N ALA A 175 24.15 -19.64 2.69
CA ALA A 175 23.85 -18.28 2.27
C ALA A 175 24.77 -17.25 2.96
N ASN A 176 25.17 -16.23 2.20
CA ASN A 176 25.92 -15.10 2.72
C ASN A 176 24.95 -14.09 3.37
N GLY A 177 25.15 -13.79 4.65
CA GLY A 177 24.28 -12.86 5.39
C GLY A 177 24.19 -11.44 4.81
N SER A 178 25.27 -10.94 4.24
CA SER A 178 25.28 -9.63 3.57
C SER A 178 24.44 -9.66 2.29
N ALA A 179 24.55 -10.72 1.49
CA ALA A 179 23.75 -10.87 0.28
C ALA A 179 22.24 -10.91 0.60
N VAL A 180 21.83 -11.68 1.62
CA VAL A 180 20.42 -11.74 2.05
C VAL A 180 19.90 -10.37 2.48
N LYS A 181 20.68 -9.63 3.28
CA LYS A 181 20.28 -8.28 3.74
C LYS A 181 20.18 -7.27 2.60
N ILE A 182 21.10 -7.30 1.64
CA ILE A 182 21.07 -6.42 0.46
C ILE A 182 19.84 -6.73 -0.39
N ILE A 183 19.62 -8.00 -0.75
CA ILE A 183 18.48 -8.40 -1.59
C ILE A 183 17.15 -8.09 -0.89
N ALA A 184 17.02 -8.45 0.40
CA ALA A 184 15.83 -8.09 1.18
C ALA A 184 15.62 -6.57 1.24
N GLY A 185 16.67 -5.80 1.50
CA GLY A 185 16.63 -4.34 1.55
C GLY A 185 16.17 -3.71 0.23
N VAL A 186 16.70 -4.17 -0.90
CA VAL A 186 16.29 -3.71 -2.24
C VAL A 186 14.82 -4.04 -2.49
N LEU A 187 14.38 -5.27 -2.21
CA LEU A 187 12.99 -5.66 -2.40
C LEU A 187 12.03 -4.84 -1.52
N VAL A 188 12.40 -4.56 -0.27
CA VAL A 188 11.62 -3.71 0.64
C VAL A 188 11.56 -2.27 0.12
N LEU A 189 12.66 -1.73 -0.41
CA LEU A 189 12.68 -0.39 -0.99
C LEU A 189 11.77 -0.30 -2.22
N VAL A 190 11.78 -1.31 -3.09
CA VAL A 190 10.84 -1.42 -4.22
C VAL A 190 9.39 -1.53 -3.74
N MET A 191 9.13 -2.34 -2.71
CA MET A 191 7.81 -2.52 -2.10
C MET A 191 7.27 -1.20 -1.54
N ILE A 192 8.07 -0.46 -0.77
CA ILE A 192 7.71 0.87 -0.22
C ILE A 192 7.46 1.86 -1.34
N SER A 193 8.35 1.91 -2.34
CA SER A 193 8.24 2.85 -3.47
C SER A 193 6.97 2.61 -4.27
N THR A 194 6.67 1.36 -4.61
CA THR A 194 5.46 1.00 -5.38
C THR A 194 4.17 1.29 -4.60
N THR A 195 4.13 1.01 -3.29
CA THR A 195 2.99 1.38 -2.44
C THR A 195 2.82 2.90 -2.34
N TYR A 196 3.91 3.63 -2.09
CA TYR A 196 3.89 5.09 -2.02
C TYR A 196 3.39 5.71 -3.33
N LEU A 197 3.90 5.25 -4.48
CA LEU A 197 3.49 5.73 -5.80
C LEU A 197 2.00 5.47 -6.05
N THR A 198 1.50 4.29 -5.69
CA THR A 198 0.07 3.94 -5.80
C THR A 198 -0.80 4.88 -4.93
N SER A 199 -0.42 5.09 -3.67
CA SER A 199 -1.12 6.02 -2.76
C SER A 199 -1.08 7.46 -3.26
N ARG A 200 0.09 7.92 -3.74
CA ARG A 200 0.29 9.29 -4.23
C ARG A 200 -0.52 9.56 -5.48
N GLN A 201 -0.58 8.60 -6.41
CA GLN A 201 -1.31 8.73 -7.67
C GLN A 201 -2.81 9.01 -7.45
N MET A 202 -3.38 8.36 -6.43
CA MET A 202 -4.77 8.61 -6.02
C MET A 202 -4.97 10.06 -5.58
N ILE A 203 -4.15 10.54 -4.63
CA ILE A 203 -4.25 11.90 -4.07
C ILE A 203 -4.03 12.97 -5.15
N LEU A 204 -3.09 12.75 -6.08
CA LEU A 204 -2.83 13.69 -7.16
C LEU A 204 -4.04 13.90 -8.09
N LYS A 205 -4.87 12.87 -8.27
CA LYS A 205 -6.07 12.94 -9.11
C LYS A 205 -7.31 13.42 -8.37
N THR A 206 -7.49 13.04 -7.10
CA THR A 206 -8.67 13.43 -6.30
C THR A 206 -8.50 14.74 -5.54
N GLY A 207 -7.26 15.22 -5.38
CA GLY A 207 -6.93 16.27 -4.42
C GLY A 207 -6.93 15.75 -2.98
N TRP A 208 -6.52 16.63 -2.07
CA TRP A 208 -6.65 16.40 -0.63
C TRP A 208 -8.09 16.63 -0.19
N ALA A 209 -8.59 15.77 0.69
CA ALA A 209 -9.89 15.97 1.31
C ALA A 209 -9.88 17.24 2.19
N GLU A 210 -11.00 17.97 2.17
CA GLU A 210 -11.19 19.17 2.98
C GLU A 210 -11.52 18.82 4.44
N ASP A 211 -12.23 17.72 4.68
CA ASP A 211 -12.56 17.33 6.05
C ASP A 211 -11.32 16.79 6.78
N PRO A 212 -11.14 17.13 8.07
CA PRO A 212 -9.96 16.72 8.83
C PRO A 212 -9.79 15.19 8.93
N GLN A 213 -10.89 14.44 8.98
CA GLN A 213 -10.87 12.99 9.19
C GLN A 213 -10.41 12.24 7.94
N GLN A 214 -10.97 12.52 6.76
CA GLN A 214 -10.51 11.91 5.50
C GLN A 214 -9.10 12.37 5.16
N ARG A 215 -8.73 13.62 5.48
CA ARG A 215 -7.34 14.08 5.28
C ARG A 215 -6.35 13.30 6.15
N MET A 216 -6.70 12.98 7.38
CA MET A 216 -5.91 12.08 8.23
C MET A 216 -5.78 10.69 7.60
N ILE A 217 -6.89 10.11 7.10
CA ILE A 217 -6.88 8.81 6.40
C ILE A 217 -5.97 8.85 5.17
N GLN A 218 -6.03 9.92 4.34
CA GLN A 218 -5.15 10.09 3.19
C GLN A 218 -3.67 10.16 3.59
N ARG A 219 -3.34 10.85 4.70
CA ARG A 219 -1.96 10.89 5.23
C ARG A 219 -1.49 9.53 5.74
N LEU A 220 -2.36 8.80 6.45
CA LEU A 220 -2.07 7.45 6.92
C LEU A 220 -1.82 6.50 5.74
N MET A 221 -2.62 6.58 4.68
CA MET A 221 -2.42 5.78 3.47
C MET A 221 -1.12 6.14 2.73
N LEU A 222 -0.77 7.43 2.68
CA LEU A 222 0.41 7.92 1.97
C LEU A 222 1.73 7.67 2.71
N TYR A 223 1.75 7.81 4.04
CA TYR A 223 2.97 7.71 4.84
C TYR A 223 2.95 6.55 5.84
N GLY A 224 1.81 6.29 6.47
CA GLY A 224 1.67 5.24 7.46
C GLY A 224 1.82 3.83 6.87
N ILE A 225 1.11 3.53 5.78
CA ILE A 225 1.20 2.20 5.13
C ILE A 225 2.62 1.93 4.60
N PRO A 226 3.28 2.84 3.86
CA PRO A 226 4.66 2.59 3.44
C PRO A 226 5.64 2.45 4.62
N ALA A 227 5.42 3.17 5.73
CA ALA A 227 6.25 3.01 6.93
C ALA A 227 6.02 1.63 7.61
N SER A 228 4.79 1.13 7.67
CA SER A 228 4.53 -0.21 8.24
C SER A 228 5.15 -1.33 7.39
N LEU A 229 5.27 -1.12 6.08
CA LEU A 229 5.95 -2.05 5.16
C LEU A 229 7.46 -2.17 5.41
N LEU A 230 8.10 -1.14 5.96
CA LEU A 230 9.51 -1.22 6.35
C LEU A 230 9.72 -2.24 7.48
N ILE A 231 8.81 -2.26 8.46
CA ILE A 231 8.86 -3.19 9.59
C ILE A 231 8.54 -4.61 9.11
N SER A 232 7.49 -4.77 8.29
CA SER A 232 7.11 -6.09 7.79
C SER A 232 8.20 -6.72 6.90
N GLY A 233 8.87 -5.90 6.09
CA GLY A 233 10.00 -6.30 5.25
C GLY A 233 11.18 -6.88 6.02
N ALA A 234 11.37 -6.48 7.29
CA ALA A 234 12.42 -7.03 8.14
C ALA A 234 12.09 -8.42 8.71
N ILE A 235 10.79 -8.72 8.86
CA ILE A 235 10.27 -9.91 9.54
C ILE A 235 10.02 -11.05 8.54
N PHE A 236 9.61 -10.71 7.32
CA PHE A 236 9.15 -11.71 6.34
C PHE A 236 10.29 -12.30 5.49
N PRO A 237 10.18 -13.58 5.08
CA PRO A 237 11.10 -14.20 4.13
C PRO A 237 11.07 -13.55 2.75
N ILE A 238 12.20 -13.60 2.04
CA ILE A 238 12.36 -13.06 0.68
C ILE A 238 11.26 -13.55 -0.26
N GLY A 239 10.89 -14.83 -0.23
CA GLY A 239 9.82 -15.37 -1.07
C GLY A 239 8.48 -14.64 -0.89
N VAL A 240 8.16 -14.25 0.35
CA VAL A 240 6.94 -13.48 0.64
C VAL A 240 7.11 -12.01 0.22
N ILE A 241 8.31 -11.43 0.32
CA ILE A 241 8.56 -10.07 -0.17
C ILE A 241 8.44 -10.00 -1.69
N ILE A 242 8.89 -11.02 -2.44
CA ILE A 242 8.69 -11.13 -3.90
C ILE A 242 7.20 -11.09 -4.24
N TYR A 243 6.38 -11.84 -3.49
CA TYR A 243 4.93 -11.77 -3.60
C TYR A 243 4.43 -10.33 -3.42
N TRP A 244 4.84 -9.63 -2.37
CA TRP A 244 4.40 -8.26 -2.10
C TRP A 244 4.81 -7.30 -3.21
N VAL A 245 6.05 -7.37 -3.68
CA VAL A 245 6.56 -6.55 -4.78
C VAL A 245 5.71 -6.77 -6.02
N THR A 246 5.49 -8.03 -6.41
CA THR A 246 4.68 -8.39 -7.57
C THR A 246 3.25 -7.87 -7.43
N ASN A 247 2.67 -8.07 -6.25
CA ASN A 247 1.33 -7.63 -5.92
C ASN A 247 1.17 -6.11 -6.00
N ASN A 248 2.17 -5.37 -5.52
CA ASN A 248 2.18 -3.91 -5.57
C ASN A 248 2.38 -3.39 -7.00
N LEU A 249 3.25 -4.03 -7.79
CA LEU A 249 3.44 -3.69 -9.20
C LEU A 249 2.15 -3.93 -10.00
N PHE A 250 1.49 -5.07 -9.77
CA PHE A 250 0.18 -5.33 -10.37
C PHE A 250 -0.83 -4.28 -9.94
N THR A 251 -0.87 -3.93 -8.66
CA THR A 251 -1.77 -2.90 -8.13
C THR A 251 -1.51 -1.54 -8.76
N LEU A 252 -0.24 -1.14 -8.92
CA LEU A 252 0.14 0.11 -9.57
C LEU A 252 -0.30 0.14 -11.04
N GLY A 253 -0.09 -0.95 -11.78
CA GLY A 253 -0.54 -1.09 -13.17
C GLY A 253 -2.08 -1.07 -13.29
N GLN A 254 -2.75 -1.85 -12.45
CA GLN A 254 -4.21 -1.89 -12.34
C GLN A 254 -4.76 -0.51 -12.00
N GLN A 255 -4.15 0.20 -11.05
CA GLN A 255 -4.54 1.54 -10.63
C GLN A 255 -4.41 2.54 -11.78
N GLN A 256 -3.32 2.49 -12.54
CA GLN A 256 -3.15 3.32 -13.73
C GLN A 256 -4.24 3.05 -14.77
N TRP A 257 -4.60 1.79 -15.02
CA TRP A 257 -5.71 1.44 -15.91
C TRP A 257 -7.07 1.94 -15.39
N VAL A 258 -7.35 1.73 -14.10
CA VAL A 258 -8.58 2.19 -13.44
C VAL A 258 -8.74 3.70 -13.56
N LEU A 259 -7.67 4.45 -13.28
CA LEU A 259 -7.72 5.91 -13.30
C LEU A 259 -7.85 6.48 -14.72
N ARG A 260 -7.58 5.68 -15.75
CA ARG A 260 -7.84 6.01 -17.16
C ARG A 260 -9.27 5.67 -17.56
N LYS A 261 -9.77 4.48 -17.19
CA LYS A 261 -11.10 3.99 -17.61
C LYS A 261 -12.26 4.48 -16.73
N PHE A 262 -12.00 4.69 -15.44
CA PHE A 262 -12.96 5.13 -14.42
C PHE A 262 -12.35 6.31 -13.65
N PRO A 263 -12.21 7.49 -14.26
CA PRO A 263 -11.62 8.66 -13.60
C PRO A 263 -12.41 9.02 -12.32
N PRO A 264 -11.74 9.44 -11.23
CA PRO A 264 -12.43 9.98 -10.08
C PRO A 264 -13.21 11.24 -10.45
N PRO A 265 -14.39 11.49 -9.86
CA PRO A 265 -15.00 12.81 -9.94
C PRO A 265 -14.03 13.82 -9.33
N VAL A 266 -13.74 14.89 -10.08
CA VAL A 266 -12.86 15.96 -9.62
C VAL A 266 -13.56 16.64 -8.45
N THR A 267 -12.88 16.77 -7.31
CA THR A 267 -13.35 17.71 -6.27
C THR A 267 -13.51 19.07 -6.94
N ALA A 268 -14.69 19.68 -6.79
CA ALA A 268 -15.28 20.71 -7.65
C ALA A 268 -14.47 22.01 -7.86
N LYS A 269 -13.23 22.12 -7.40
CA LYS A 269 -12.35 23.29 -7.57
C LYS A 269 -11.32 23.18 -8.71
N LYS A 270 -11.28 22.07 -9.45
CA LYS A 270 -10.49 21.95 -10.70
C LYS A 270 -11.35 22.00 -11.98
N ALA A 271 -12.58 22.47 -11.88
CA ALA A 271 -13.27 23.00 -13.06
C ALA A 271 -12.57 24.33 -13.40
N VAL A 272 -11.61 24.25 -14.32
CA VAL A 272 -11.01 25.42 -14.96
C VAL A 272 -12.17 26.27 -15.49
N ALA A 273 -12.22 27.54 -15.05
CA ALA A 273 -13.16 28.52 -15.59
C ALA A 273 -13.13 28.45 -17.13
N PRO A 274 -14.28 28.52 -17.83
CA PRO A 274 -14.28 28.48 -19.29
C PRO A 274 -13.35 29.59 -19.78
N ALA A 275 -12.45 29.24 -20.70
CA ALA A 275 -11.50 30.16 -21.28
C ALA A 275 -12.25 31.40 -21.78
N ALA A 276 -12.06 32.53 -21.08
CA ALA A 276 -12.53 33.82 -21.52
C ALA A 276 -11.93 34.08 -22.91
N THR A 277 -12.83 34.32 -23.84
CA THR A 277 -12.61 34.78 -25.21
C THR A 277 -11.43 35.74 -25.31
N ARG A 278 -10.34 35.31 -25.94
CA ARG A 278 -9.30 36.22 -26.41
C ARG A 278 -9.74 36.76 -27.77
N SER A 279 -10.27 37.97 -27.78
CA SER A 279 -10.37 38.78 -29.00
C SER A 279 -8.96 39.06 -29.53
N PRO A 280 -8.73 39.04 -30.86
CA PRO A 280 -7.42 39.33 -31.42
C PRO A 280 -7.23 40.85 -31.47
N VAL A 281 -6.23 41.37 -30.76
CA VAL A 281 -5.75 42.74 -30.99
C VAL A 281 -4.72 42.71 -32.11
N GLN A 282 -4.97 43.56 -33.09
CA GLN A 282 -4.18 43.83 -34.29
C GLN A 282 -2.69 44.10 -34.02
N LEU A 283 -1.91 43.67 -35.01
CA LEU A 283 -0.51 43.97 -35.22
C LEU A 283 -0.29 45.47 -35.54
N ALA A 284 0.60 46.16 -34.82
CA ALA A 284 1.20 47.41 -35.30
C ALA A 284 2.61 47.66 -34.69
N LYS A 285 3.62 47.36 -35.52
CA LYS A 285 4.90 48.06 -35.80
C LYS A 285 5.68 48.85 -34.72
N SER A 286 6.95 48.44 -34.60
CA SER A 286 8.21 49.21 -34.83
C SER A 286 9.02 49.83 -33.66
N GLY A 287 10.36 49.72 -33.80
CA GLY A 287 11.43 50.49 -33.12
C GLY A 287 12.11 49.73 -31.97
N GLY A 288 13.33 49.17 -32.09
CA GLY A 288 14.63 49.84 -32.30
C GLY A 288 15.35 50.04 -30.94
N LEU A 289 16.11 49.06 -30.44
CA LEU A 289 17.59 49.01 -30.38
C LEU A 289 18.29 50.29 -29.84
N PHE A 290 18.92 50.15 -28.67
CA PHE A 290 19.82 51.06 -27.91
C PHE A 290 19.21 52.07 -26.92
N GLY A 291 19.53 51.86 -25.63
CA GLY A 291 19.39 52.83 -24.55
C GLY A 291 19.92 52.27 -23.22
N ARG A 292 21.02 52.81 -22.73
CA ARG A 292 21.96 52.27 -21.73
C ARG A 292 21.88 53.06 -20.41
N GLY A 293 22.04 52.42 -19.24
CA GLY A 293 22.55 53.10 -18.03
C GLY A 293 22.16 52.56 -16.64
N LYS A 294 23.12 51.86 -15.98
CA LYS A 294 23.65 51.93 -14.58
C LYS A 294 22.65 52.18 -13.40
N SER A 295 22.77 51.61 -12.18
CA SER A 295 23.91 51.18 -11.34
C SER A 295 23.44 50.37 -10.10
N ALA A 296 24.37 49.64 -9.48
CA ALA A 296 24.23 48.74 -8.33
C ALA A 296 24.27 49.46 -6.93
N PRO A 297 24.21 48.74 -5.76
CA PRO A 297 23.49 49.13 -4.52
C PRO A 297 24.36 49.76 -3.40
N PRO A 298 23.78 50.06 -2.20
CA PRO A 298 24.16 49.27 -1.00
C PRO A 298 23.04 49.07 0.07
N ALA A 299 23.31 48.13 0.99
CA ALA A 299 22.64 47.91 2.30
C ALA A 299 23.57 48.42 3.44
N PRO A 300 23.38 48.14 4.77
CA PRO A 300 22.21 48.15 5.69
C PRO A 300 22.52 48.87 7.06
N VAL A 301 21.54 49.28 7.90
CA VAL A 301 21.64 49.28 9.40
C VAL A 301 20.27 49.15 10.12
N LYS A 302 20.30 48.44 11.25
CA LYS A 302 19.30 48.01 12.30
C LYS A 302 18.62 49.18 13.06
N ALA A 303 17.67 49.07 14.01
CA ALA A 303 17.17 48.08 14.98
C ALA A 303 15.72 48.51 15.42
N THR A 304 14.83 47.77 16.10
CA THR A 304 14.90 46.99 17.35
C THR A 304 13.66 46.08 17.50
N ALA A 305 13.79 45.00 18.29
CA ALA A 305 12.72 44.12 18.78
C ALA A 305 12.44 44.39 20.28
N PRO A 306 11.44 43.76 20.93
CA PRO A 306 11.74 42.48 21.59
C PRO A 306 10.65 41.38 21.54
N LYS A 307 11.15 40.15 21.78
CA LYS A 307 10.53 38.82 21.79
C LYS A 307 9.46 38.58 22.86
N VAL A 308 8.54 37.64 22.58
CA VAL A 308 8.04 36.67 23.57
C VAL A 308 8.14 35.26 22.99
N ALA A 309 8.79 34.36 23.73
CA ALA A 309 9.05 32.97 23.39
C ALA A 309 8.03 32.05 24.07
N GLY A 310 7.50 31.07 23.33
CA GLY A 310 6.72 29.94 23.87
C GLY A 310 7.54 28.65 23.85
N PRO A 311 7.57 27.82 24.92
CA PRO A 311 8.39 26.61 24.97
C PRO A 311 7.76 25.39 24.25
N LYS A 312 8.63 24.45 23.85
CA LYS A 312 8.33 23.11 23.30
C LYS A 312 8.86 22.02 24.28
N PRO A 313 8.63 20.70 24.09
CA PRO A 313 7.76 19.86 24.93
C PRO A 313 8.44 18.69 25.69
N GLY A 314 7.78 18.15 26.74
CA GLY A 314 7.96 16.78 27.25
C GLY A 314 8.19 16.60 28.76
N ALA A 315 7.22 16.06 29.50
CA ALA A 315 7.43 15.34 30.78
C ALA A 315 6.18 14.49 31.15
N LYS A 316 6.42 13.28 31.67
CA LYS A 316 5.45 12.22 32.03
C LYS A 316 4.52 12.60 33.19
N PRO A 317 3.29 12.07 33.30
CA PRO A 317 2.54 12.09 34.54
C PRO A 317 2.90 10.87 35.43
N THR A 318 3.48 11.14 36.60
CA THR A 318 3.63 10.18 37.70
C THR A 318 2.44 10.24 38.66
N ASN A 319 2.14 9.08 39.25
CA ASN A 319 0.92 8.76 39.99
C ASN A 319 1.06 9.05 41.52
N ASN A 320 -0.09 9.22 42.18
CA ASN A 320 -0.39 9.09 43.65
C ASN A 320 -0.02 10.23 44.65
N PRO A 321 -0.59 10.28 45.89
CA PRO A 321 -1.81 9.63 46.45
C PRO A 321 -2.72 10.52 47.37
N LYS A 322 -3.91 9.97 47.71
CA LYS A 322 -4.74 10.08 48.96
C LYS A 322 -4.87 11.43 49.73
N LYS A 323 -6.14 11.80 49.98
CA LYS A 323 -6.71 12.40 51.22
C LYS A 323 -8.24 12.51 51.00
N SER A 324 -9.18 12.37 51.93
CA SER A 324 -9.29 11.88 53.31
C SER A 324 -10.79 12.02 53.64
N ARG A 325 -11.39 10.99 54.24
CA ARG A 325 -12.81 10.93 54.66
C ARG A 325 -13.06 11.84 55.88
N PRO A 326 -14.25 12.43 56.07
CA PRO A 326 -14.73 12.77 57.41
C PRO A 326 -15.85 11.84 57.88
N ALA A 327 -15.86 11.57 59.18
CA ALA A 327 -16.82 10.74 59.87
C ALA A 327 -17.90 11.60 60.58
N LYS A 328 -19.16 11.19 60.40
CA LYS A 328 -20.23 10.97 61.39
C LYS A 328 -20.37 11.92 62.61
N ARG A 329 -21.55 12.54 62.75
CA ARG A 329 -22.35 12.74 64.00
C ARG A 329 -23.81 12.98 63.56
N GLN A 330 -24.72 12.06 63.87
CA GLN A 330 -25.70 12.08 64.98
C GLN A 330 -26.82 13.12 64.79
N GLY A 331 -28.04 12.59 64.76
CA GLY A 331 -29.33 13.23 64.51
C GLY A 331 -30.28 12.16 64.02
#